data_AF-A0A6I9P8X0-F1
#
_entry.id   AF-A0A6I9P8X0-F1
#
_cell.length_a   1.000
_cell.length_b   1.000
_cell.length_c   1.000
_cell.angle_alpha   90.00
_cell.angle_beta   90.00
_cell.angle_gamma   90.00
#
_symmetry.space_group_name_H-M   'P 1'
#
loop_
_entity.id
_entity.type
_entity.pdbx_description
1 polymer ?
#
loop_
_entity_poly.entity_id
_entity_poly.type
_entity_poly.pdbx_seq_one_letter_code
_entity_poly.pdbx_strand_id
1 'polypeptide(L)'
;MWFAFGCQNSNGVNFYNILTQEPDESRSSAAGEDYISLQVRRHIRPLHSQSLSQLMNGLIRKKLGIIPQNVTWGGQAEEVFSYMAGDFMRPVVDVVDQLLSAGVNVTVYNGQLDLIVDTMGQELWVKRLKWEGLPVFNKMRWTPLDDPTSQGVTGAFCKTYKNFGFYWILKAGHMIPSDQGPMALQMMKMITRQV
;
A
#
# COMPACT_ATOMS: atom_id res chain seq x y z
N MET A 1 3.09 5.45 -6.06
CA MET A 1 3.06 6.92 -6.23
C MET A 1 1.66 7.37 -5.88
N TRP A 2 1.55 8.34 -4.99
CA TRP A 2 0.40 8.56 -4.11
C TRP A 2 -0.44 9.72 -4.63
N PHE A 3 -1.67 9.45 -5.06
CA PHE A 3 -2.60 10.48 -5.50
C PHE A 3 -3.50 10.88 -4.33
N ALA A 4 -3.41 12.12 -3.89
CA ALA A 4 -4.47 12.78 -3.13
C ALA A 4 -5.37 13.55 -4.10
N PHE A 5 -6.19 12.84 -4.89
CA PHE A 5 -7.26 13.46 -5.67
C PHE A 5 -8.59 13.08 -5.00
N GLY A 6 -9.26 14.06 -4.37
CA GLY A 6 -10.72 13.98 -4.18
C GLY A 6 -11.30 13.99 -2.76
N CYS A 7 -10.63 14.50 -1.72
CA CYS A 7 -11.23 14.53 -0.37
C CYS A 7 -12.44 15.47 -0.22
N GLN A 8 -12.51 16.59 -0.95
CA GLN A 8 -13.57 17.59 -0.72
C GLN A 8 -14.97 17.16 -1.19
N ASN A 9 -15.06 16.30 -2.21
CA ASN A 9 -16.35 15.85 -2.78
C ASN A 9 -16.74 14.43 -2.36
N SER A 10 -15.88 13.71 -1.63
CA SER A 10 -16.10 12.31 -1.24
C SER A 10 -16.59 12.13 0.21
N ASN A 11 -16.89 13.22 0.92
CA ASN A 11 -17.23 13.19 2.34
C ASN A 11 -16.15 12.51 3.22
N GLY A 12 -14.87 12.75 2.91
CA GLY A 12 -13.74 12.26 3.72
C GLY A 12 -13.38 10.78 3.51
N VAL A 13 -13.92 10.12 2.47
CA VAL A 13 -13.50 8.76 2.09
C VAL A 13 -12.00 8.75 1.79
N ASN A 14 -11.29 7.81 2.41
CA ASN A 14 -9.87 7.60 2.16
C ASN A 14 -9.67 6.81 0.85
N PHE A 15 -8.91 7.38 -0.09
CA PHE A 15 -8.68 6.77 -1.41
C PHE A 15 -7.65 5.62 -1.37
N TYR A 16 -6.87 5.54 -0.30
CA TYR A 16 -5.96 4.43 -0.05
C TYR A 16 -6.67 3.23 0.53
N ASN A 17 -7.76 3.43 1.29
CA ASN A 17 -8.59 2.34 1.80
C ASN A 17 -10.01 2.85 1.97
N ILE A 18 -10.93 2.46 1.09
CA ILE A 18 -12.30 3.00 1.06
C ILE A 18 -13.12 2.77 2.33
N LEU A 19 -12.68 1.87 3.21
CA LEU A 19 -13.33 1.61 4.49
C LEU A 19 -12.85 2.54 5.60
N THR A 20 -11.80 3.33 5.37
CA THR A 20 -11.28 4.30 6.33
C THR A 20 -11.65 5.73 5.91
N GLN A 21 -11.63 6.63 6.89
CA GLN A 21 -11.76 8.07 6.66
C GLN A 21 -10.40 8.74 6.90
N GLU A 22 -10.07 9.75 6.10
CA GLU A 22 -8.94 10.61 6.41
C GLU A 22 -9.24 11.38 7.71
N PRO A 23 -8.34 11.37 8.71
CA PRO A 23 -8.57 12.12 9.93
C PRO A 23 -8.69 13.61 9.60
N ASP A 24 -9.72 14.24 10.17
CA ASP A 24 -9.98 15.66 10.09
C ASP A 24 -8.95 16.41 10.94
N GLU A 25 -7.67 16.44 10.50
CA GLU A 25 -6.60 17.18 11.15
C GLU A 25 -6.76 18.70 10.92
N SER A 26 -7.95 19.24 11.20
CA SER A 26 -8.20 20.65 11.48
C SER A 26 -9.55 20.90 12.18
N ARG A 27 -9.91 20.11 13.19
CA ARG A 27 -11.04 20.47 14.08
C ARG A 27 -10.61 20.55 15.53
N SER A 28 -9.87 21.61 15.84
CA SER A 28 -9.70 22.07 17.21
C SER A 28 -11.02 22.66 17.72
N SER A 29 -11.67 21.98 18.64
CA SER A 29 -12.59 22.59 19.59
C SER A 29 -12.34 21.99 20.97
N ALA A 30 -11.59 22.73 21.80
CA ALA A 30 -11.45 22.43 23.21
C ALA A 30 -12.57 23.14 23.99
N ALA A 31 -13.42 22.38 24.69
CA ALA A 31 -14.18 22.86 25.84
C ALA A 31 -14.72 21.68 26.67
N GLY A 32 -14.36 21.63 27.97
CA GLY A 32 -14.94 20.75 29.01
C GLY A 32 -14.27 19.38 29.12
N GLU A 33 -13.21 19.24 29.94
CA GLU A 33 -12.55 17.94 30.15
C GLU A 33 -13.28 17.12 31.25
N ASP A 34 -13.89 16.00 30.86
CA ASP A 34 -14.40 14.95 31.75
C ASP A 34 -13.27 13.98 32.15
N TYR A 35 -13.45 13.17 33.19
CA TYR A 35 -12.46 12.22 33.71
C TYR A 35 -11.92 11.26 32.65
N ILE A 36 -12.78 10.85 31.70
CA ILE A 36 -12.39 10.04 30.55
C ILE A 36 -11.44 10.79 29.62
N SER A 37 -11.65 12.09 29.39
CA SER A 37 -10.75 12.94 28.60
C SER A 37 -9.35 13.02 29.21
N LEU A 38 -9.25 13.07 30.55
CA LEU A 38 -7.99 13.04 31.28
C LEU A 38 -7.29 11.68 31.20
N GLN A 39 -8.04 10.56 31.29
CA GLN A 39 -7.48 9.22 31.12
C GLN A 39 -6.97 8.98 29.69
N VAL A 40 -7.73 9.40 28.68
CA VAL A 40 -7.32 9.36 27.27
C VAL A 40 -6.03 10.17 27.09
N ARG A 41 -5.93 11.36 27.70
CA ARG A 41 -4.73 12.18 27.65
C ARG A 41 -3.51 11.56 28.33
N ARG A 42 -3.71 10.81 29.42
CA ARG A 42 -2.61 10.26 30.24
C ARG A 42 -2.13 8.89 29.76
N HIS A 43 -3.01 8.11 29.15
CA HIS A 43 -2.75 6.70 28.83
C HIS A 43 -2.81 6.39 27.33
N ILE A 44 -3.59 7.14 26.55
CA ILE A 44 -3.75 6.92 25.11
C ILE A 44 -2.93 7.93 24.30
N ARG A 45 -2.85 9.20 24.72
CA ARG A 45 -2.06 10.24 24.02
C ARG A 45 -0.55 9.95 23.94
N PRO A 46 0.12 9.29 24.91
CA PRO A 46 1.50 8.84 24.73
C PRO A 46 1.65 7.66 23.75
N LEU A 47 0.57 6.90 23.52
CA LEU A 47 0.49 5.83 22.51
C LEU A 47 0.20 6.39 21.10
N HIS A 48 -0.43 7.57 21.01
CA HIS A 48 -0.30 8.46 19.86
C HIS A 48 1.12 9.00 19.84
N SER A 49 2.03 8.17 19.34
CA SER A 49 3.43 8.48 19.12
C SER A 49 3.57 9.90 18.58
N GLN A 50 4.66 10.57 18.98
CA GLN A 50 5.22 11.66 18.19
C GLN A 50 5.02 11.37 16.70
N SER A 51 4.53 12.34 15.91
CA SER A 51 4.30 12.10 14.48
C SER A 51 5.57 11.49 13.90
N LEU A 52 5.48 10.55 12.96
CA LEU A 52 6.66 9.88 12.39
C LEU A 52 7.76 10.90 12.01
N SER A 53 7.36 12.10 11.58
CA SER A 53 8.24 13.25 11.37
C SER A 53 9.05 13.68 12.59
N GLN A 54 8.42 13.84 13.76
CA GLN A 54 9.11 14.19 15.01
C GLN A 54 10.12 13.11 15.42
N LEU A 55 9.75 11.82 15.29
CA LEU A 55 10.66 10.72 15.58
C LEU A 55 11.88 10.72 14.65
N MET A 56 11.61 10.82 13.34
CA MET A 56 12.65 10.78 12.29
C MET A 56 13.58 11.99 12.35
N ASN A 57 13.05 13.19 12.55
CA ASN A 57 13.83 14.42 12.66
C ASN A 57 14.47 14.64 14.04
N GLY A 58 14.03 13.89 15.06
CA GLY A 58 14.55 13.95 16.42
C GLY A 58 15.59 12.88 16.72
N LEU A 59 15.20 11.87 17.50
CA LEU A 59 16.10 10.85 18.02
C LEU A 59 16.78 10.05 16.91
N ILE A 60 16.05 9.71 15.83
CA ILE A 60 16.59 8.90 14.73
C ILE A 60 17.65 9.68 13.96
N ARG A 61 17.43 10.95 13.64
CA ARG A 61 18.47 11.82 13.06
C ARG A 61 19.74 11.81 13.89
N LYS A 62 19.61 12.05 15.21
CA LYS A 62 20.77 12.08 16.11
C LYS A 62 21.49 10.72 16.15
N LYS A 63 20.74 9.62 16.11
CA LYS A 63 21.30 8.27 16.15
C LYS A 63 22.01 7.89 14.86
N LEU A 64 21.46 8.27 13.70
CA LEU A 64 22.05 7.97 12.40
C LEU A 64 23.27 8.83 12.09
N GLY A 65 23.26 10.12 12.47
CA GLY A 65 24.41 11.03 12.35
C GLY A 65 24.83 11.39 10.91
N ILE A 66 24.27 10.73 9.89
CA ILE A 66 24.60 10.92 8.46
C ILE A 66 23.69 11.93 7.74
N ILE A 67 22.61 12.38 8.37
CA ILE A 67 21.61 13.24 7.71
C ILE A 67 22.11 14.70 7.74
N PRO A 68 22.30 15.35 6.59
CA PRO A 68 22.75 16.75 6.53
C PRO A 68 21.84 17.70 7.31
N GLN A 69 22.42 18.79 7.83
CA GLN A 69 21.68 19.77 8.64
C GLN A 69 20.58 20.50 7.84
N ASN A 70 20.77 20.66 6.53
CA ASN A 70 19.85 21.34 5.63
C ASN A 70 18.76 20.43 5.03
N VAL A 71 18.76 19.13 5.37
CA VAL A 71 17.73 18.19 4.94
C VAL A 71 16.77 18.01 6.10
N THR A 72 15.47 17.91 5.87
CA THR A 72 14.46 17.52 6.86
C THR A 72 13.73 16.31 6.34
N TRP A 73 13.53 15.30 7.18
CA TRP A 73 12.75 14.12 6.79
C TRP A 73 11.28 14.51 6.63
N GLY A 74 10.67 14.05 5.55
CA GLY A 74 9.22 14.08 5.30
C GLY A 74 8.76 12.74 4.73
N GLY A 75 7.46 12.48 4.76
CA GLY A 75 6.89 11.25 4.18
C GLY A 75 7.01 11.21 2.65
N GLN A 76 7.01 12.38 2.01
CA GLN A 76 7.15 12.58 0.56
C GLN A 76 7.85 13.93 0.28
N ALA A 77 8.26 14.15 -0.96
CA ALA A 77 8.87 15.41 -1.42
C ALA A 77 8.13 15.96 -2.64
N GLU A 78 7.47 17.11 -2.49
CA GLU A 78 6.65 17.75 -3.53
C GLU A 78 7.49 18.20 -4.73
N GLU A 79 8.70 18.71 -4.49
CA GLU A 79 9.61 19.11 -5.56
C GLU A 79 9.93 17.94 -6.49
N VAL A 80 10.26 16.76 -5.93
CA VAL A 80 10.54 15.55 -6.72
C VAL A 80 9.32 15.15 -7.56
N PHE A 81 8.13 15.18 -6.97
CA PHE A 81 6.89 14.92 -7.72
C PHE A 81 6.71 15.88 -8.89
N SER A 82 6.92 17.18 -8.66
CA SER A 82 6.79 18.22 -9.68
C SER A 82 7.80 18.05 -10.82
N TYR A 83 9.06 17.73 -10.51
CA TYR A 83 10.08 17.48 -11.53
C TYR A 83 9.83 16.20 -12.32
N MET A 84 9.14 15.21 -11.74
CA MET A 84 8.78 13.96 -12.41
C MET A 84 7.43 14.02 -13.14
N ALA A 85 6.76 15.17 -13.20
CA ALA A 85 5.46 15.31 -13.84
C ALA A 85 5.43 14.86 -15.31
N GLY A 86 6.56 14.99 -16.03
CA GLY A 86 6.68 14.54 -17.41
C GLY A 86 6.55 13.02 -17.60
N ASP A 87 6.89 12.22 -16.59
CA ASP A 87 6.79 10.76 -16.61
C ASP A 87 5.45 10.25 -16.09
N PHE A 88 4.63 11.14 -15.55
CA PHE A 88 3.34 10.81 -15.00
C PHE A 88 2.41 10.22 -16.06
N MET A 89 1.75 9.12 -15.71
CA MET A 89 0.80 8.40 -16.59
C MET A 89 1.40 7.85 -17.90
N ARG A 90 2.74 7.84 -18.05
CA ARG A 90 3.38 7.09 -19.13
C ARG A 90 3.32 5.59 -18.83
N PRO A 91 2.88 4.75 -19.78
CA PRO A 91 2.79 3.31 -19.54
C PRO A 91 4.19 2.69 -19.49
N VAL A 92 4.41 1.78 -18.55
CA VAL A 92 5.65 0.99 -18.42
C VAL A 92 5.40 -0.51 -18.62
N VAL A 93 4.24 -0.88 -19.19
CA VAL A 93 3.82 -2.27 -19.38
C VAL A 93 4.79 -3.05 -20.26
N ASP A 94 5.34 -2.43 -21.31
CA ASP A 94 6.32 -3.08 -22.19
C ASP A 94 7.63 -3.46 -21.46
N VAL A 95 7.96 -2.82 -20.33
CA VAL A 95 9.11 -3.20 -19.50
C VAL A 95 8.80 -4.50 -18.75
N VAL A 96 7.57 -4.68 -18.28
CA VAL A 96 7.12 -5.92 -17.64
C VAL A 96 7.18 -7.08 -18.62
N ASP A 97 6.77 -6.86 -19.88
CA ASP A 97 6.90 -7.85 -20.95
C ASP A 97 8.36 -8.29 -21.14
N GLN A 98 9.29 -7.33 -21.21
CA GLN A 98 10.72 -7.62 -21.37
C GLN A 98 11.28 -8.43 -20.19
N LEU A 99 10.93 -8.08 -18.96
CA LEU A 99 11.36 -8.81 -17.77
C LEU A 99 10.86 -10.26 -17.77
N LEU A 100 9.58 -10.44 -18.11
CA LEU A 100 8.98 -11.77 -18.21
C LEU A 100 9.61 -12.62 -19.30
N SER A 101 9.88 -12.04 -20.47
CA SER A 101 10.59 -12.71 -21.58
C SER A 101 12.05 -13.03 -21.24
N ALA A 102 12.70 -12.23 -20.39
CA ALA A 102 14.06 -12.49 -19.90
C ALA A 102 14.11 -13.56 -18.78
N GLY A 103 12.97 -14.14 -18.39
CA GLY A 103 12.89 -15.17 -17.35
C GLY A 103 12.96 -14.63 -15.92
N VAL A 104 12.82 -13.30 -15.72
CA VAL A 104 12.74 -12.71 -14.39
C VAL A 104 11.42 -13.07 -13.74
N ASN A 105 11.44 -13.41 -12.45
CA ASN A 105 10.21 -13.61 -11.68
C ASN A 105 9.55 -12.25 -11.42
N VAL A 106 8.34 -12.06 -11.93
CA VAL A 106 7.55 -10.84 -11.74
C VAL A 106 6.29 -11.18 -10.96
N THR A 107 6.05 -10.44 -9.89
CA THR A 107 4.81 -10.54 -9.12
C THR A 107 4.11 -9.19 -9.07
N VAL A 108 2.84 -9.18 -9.43
CA VAL A 108 1.92 -8.06 -9.18
C VAL A 108 1.09 -8.41 -7.96
N TYR A 109 0.86 -7.45 -7.08
CA TYR A 109 -0.06 -7.62 -5.96
C TYR A 109 -0.86 -6.35 -5.72
N ASN A 110 -2.12 -6.50 -5.32
CA ASN A 110 -3.02 -5.36 -5.15
C ASN A 110 -4.05 -5.60 -4.04
N GLY A 111 -4.38 -4.53 -3.31
CA GLY A 111 -5.37 -4.53 -2.24
C GLY A 111 -6.75 -4.25 -2.81
N GLN A 112 -7.75 -5.03 -2.38
CA GLN A 112 -9.14 -4.93 -2.82
C GLN A 112 -9.77 -3.53 -2.65
N LEU A 113 -9.30 -2.76 -1.66
CA LEU A 113 -9.93 -1.52 -1.20
C LEU A 113 -9.17 -0.25 -1.66
N ASP A 114 -8.23 -0.40 -2.59
CA ASP A 114 -7.47 0.70 -3.18
C ASP A 114 -8.22 1.33 -4.37
N LEU A 115 -8.47 2.64 -4.32
CA LEU A 115 -9.10 3.38 -5.44
C LEU A 115 -8.10 3.97 -6.43
N ILE A 116 -6.85 4.16 -6.04
CA ILE A 116 -5.87 4.89 -6.85
C ILE A 116 -5.27 3.96 -7.91
N VAL A 117 -4.99 2.72 -7.52
CA VAL A 117 -4.53 1.66 -8.42
C VAL A 117 -5.40 0.42 -8.24
N ASP A 118 -6.67 0.56 -8.63
CA ASP A 118 -7.70 -0.42 -8.35
C ASP A 118 -7.46 -1.80 -9.00
N THR A 119 -8.01 -2.84 -8.39
CA THR A 119 -7.81 -4.23 -8.83
C THR A 119 -8.28 -4.48 -10.26
N MET A 120 -9.35 -3.82 -10.71
CA MET A 120 -9.85 -3.98 -12.08
C MET A 120 -8.88 -3.36 -13.08
N GLY A 121 -8.38 -2.15 -12.80
CA GLY A 121 -7.32 -1.50 -13.56
C GLY A 121 -6.06 -2.36 -13.65
N GLN A 122 -5.65 -2.98 -12.54
CA GLN A 122 -4.53 -3.92 -12.50
C GLN A 122 -4.76 -5.14 -13.41
N GLU A 123 -5.94 -5.77 -13.32
CA GLU A 123 -6.27 -6.93 -14.15
C GLU A 123 -6.32 -6.59 -15.65
N LEU A 124 -6.82 -5.40 -15.99
CA LEU A 124 -6.94 -4.96 -17.39
C LEU A 124 -5.60 -4.79 -18.09
N TRP A 125 -4.58 -4.23 -17.42
CA TRP A 125 -3.26 -4.09 -18.04
C TRP A 125 -2.51 -5.43 -18.07
N VAL A 126 -2.66 -6.28 -17.05
CA VAL A 126 -2.08 -7.64 -17.02
C VAL A 126 -2.62 -8.48 -18.19
N LYS A 127 -3.92 -8.37 -18.50
CA LYS A 127 -4.55 -9.02 -19.65
C LYS A 127 -4.02 -8.57 -21.02
N ARG A 128 -3.24 -7.48 -21.07
CA ARG A 128 -2.64 -6.91 -22.29
C ARG A 128 -1.14 -7.16 -22.42
N LEU A 129 -0.54 -7.89 -21.48
CA LEU A 129 0.86 -8.31 -21.58
C LEU A 129 1.09 -9.08 -22.89
N LYS A 130 2.29 -8.96 -23.45
CA LYS A 130 2.75 -9.71 -24.63
C LYS A 130 3.57 -10.95 -24.25
N TRP A 131 3.57 -11.30 -22.96
CA TRP A 131 4.24 -12.48 -22.44
C TRP A 131 3.64 -13.80 -22.96
N GLU A 132 4.50 -14.73 -23.36
CA GLU A 132 4.14 -16.04 -23.93
C GLU A 132 3.19 -16.86 -23.04
N GLY A 133 3.29 -16.72 -21.72
CA GLY A 133 2.44 -17.44 -20.77
C GLY A 133 1.03 -16.87 -20.59
N LEU A 134 0.75 -15.68 -21.15
CA LEU A 134 -0.51 -14.97 -20.91
C LEU A 134 -1.76 -15.75 -21.36
N PRO A 135 -1.79 -16.44 -22.52
CA PRO A 135 -2.99 -17.18 -22.94
C PRO A 135 -3.41 -18.26 -21.94
N VAL A 136 -2.45 -18.91 -21.28
CA VAL A 136 -2.72 -19.89 -20.22
C VAL A 136 -3.15 -19.18 -18.94
N PHE A 137 -2.39 -18.16 -18.52
CA PHE A 137 -2.68 -17.38 -17.32
C PHE A 137 -4.09 -16.79 -17.31
N ASN A 138 -4.57 -16.28 -18.45
CA ASN A 138 -5.92 -15.73 -18.60
C ASN A 138 -7.03 -16.79 -18.42
N LYS A 139 -6.76 -18.05 -18.77
CA LYS A 139 -7.71 -19.17 -18.60
C LYS A 139 -7.68 -19.76 -17.19
N MET A 140 -6.66 -19.46 -16.39
CA MET A 140 -6.57 -19.95 -15.02
C MET A 140 -7.66 -19.33 -14.14
N ARG A 141 -8.18 -20.16 -13.24
CA ARG A 141 -9.05 -19.70 -12.16
C ARG A 141 -8.19 -19.10 -11.04
N TRP A 142 -8.78 -18.16 -10.31
CA TRP A 142 -8.20 -17.67 -9.07
C TRP A 142 -8.18 -18.78 -8.02
N THR A 143 -7.04 -18.96 -7.37
CA THR A 143 -6.88 -19.89 -6.25
C THR A 143 -7.05 -19.12 -4.94
N PRO A 144 -7.99 -19.50 -4.06
CA PRO A 144 -8.11 -18.88 -2.75
C PRO A 144 -6.92 -19.25 -1.86
N LEU A 145 -6.50 -18.29 -1.03
CA LEU A 145 -5.53 -18.47 0.04
C LEU A 145 -6.23 -18.17 1.36
N ASP A 146 -6.03 -19.03 2.34
CA ASP A 146 -6.55 -18.83 3.69
C ASP A 146 -5.87 -17.64 4.37
N ASP A 147 -6.65 -16.91 5.15
CA ASP A 147 -6.18 -15.86 6.04
C ASP A 147 -5.32 -16.50 7.14
N PRO A 148 -4.03 -16.12 7.27
CA PRO A 148 -3.14 -16.72 8.25
C PRO A 148 -3.57 -16.48 9.71
N THR A 149 -4.53 -15.58 9.95
CA THR A 149 -5.08 -15.32 11.29
C THR A 149 -6.45 -15.93 11.52
N SER A 150 -7.13 -16.42 10.47
CA SER A 150 -8.52 -16.86 10.52
C SER A 150 -8.73 -18.10 9.64
N GLN A 151 -8.60 -19.29 10.23
CA GLN A 151 -8.74 -20.55 9.52
C GLN A 151 -10.11 -20.68 8.83
N GLY A 152 -10.10 -21.10 7.56
CA GLY A 152 -11.31 -21.26 6.75
C GLY A 152 -11.89 -19.95 6.19
N VAL A 153 -11.26 -18.81 6.49
CA VAL A 153 -11.60 -17.52 5.88
C VAL A 153 -10.60 -17.25 4.77
N THR A 154 -11.08 -16.92 3.58
CA THR A 154 -10.19 -16.49 2.48
C THR A 154 -9.60 -15.11 2.80
N GLY A 155 -8.27 -15.00 2.76
CA GLY A 155 -7.53 -13.74 2.92
C GLY A 155 -7.02 -13.15 1.61
N ALA A 156 -6.85 -13.98 0.57
CA ALA A 156 -6.41 -13.53 -0.73
C ALA A 156 -6.83 -14.50 -1.85
N PHE A 157 -6.74 -14.04 -3.09
CA PHE A 157 -6.76 -14.87 -4.28
C PHE A 157 -5.44 -14.71 -5.03
N CYS A 158 -4.95 -15.78 -5.66
CA CYS A 158 -3.77 -15.68 -6.51
C CYS A 158 -3.91 -16.47 -7.82
N LYS A 159 -3.13 -16.06 -8.82
CA LYS A 159 -2.80 -16.83 -10.02
C LYS A 159 -1.29 -16.82 -10.18
N THR A 160 -0.71 -17.98 -10.41
CA THR A 160 0.73 -18.12 -10.68
C THR A 160 0.93 -19.03 -11.88
N TYR A 161 1.76 -18.59 -12.83
CA TYR A 161 2.10 -19.40 -14.00
C TYR A 161 3.52 -19.07 -14.45
N LYS A 162 4.36 -20.11 -14.62
CA LYS A 162 5.80 -19.96 -14.90
C LYS A 162 6.44 -18.90 -13.96
N ASN A 163 6.95 -17.81 -14.51
CA ASN A 163 7.64 -16.72 -13.80
C ASN A 163 6.74 -15.50 -13.51
N PHE A 164 5.41 -15.61 -13.66
CA PHE A 164 4.47 -14.54 -13.35
C PHE A 164 3.50 -14.92 -12.23
N GLY A 165 3.33 -14.03 -11.25
CA GLY A 165 2.34 -14.15 -10.18
C GLY A 165 1.47 -12.90 -10.07
N PHE A 166 0.19 -13.09 -9.77
CA PHE A 166 -0.73 -12.01 -9.42
C PHE A 166 -1.48 -12.37 -8.15
N TYR A 167 -1.40 -11.50 -7.14
CA TYR A 167 -2.07 -11.62 -5.86
C TYR A 167 -3.11 -10.49 -5.69
N TRP A 168 -4.31 -10.89 -5.30
CA TRP A 168 -5.39 -10.00 -4.91
C TRP A 168 -5.66 -10.20 -3.43
N ILE A 169 -5.31 -9.20 -2.62
CA ILE A 169 -5.39 -9.27 -1.16
C ILE A 169 -6.71 -8.66 -0.69
N LEU A 170 -7.50 -9.46 0.04
CA LEU A 170 -8.79 -9.03 0.55
C LEU A 170 -8.62 -8.16 1.79
N LYS A 171 -9.59 -7.27 2.04
CA LYS A 171 -9.60 -6.38 3.22
C LYS A 171 -8.34 -5.49 3.36
N ALA A 172 -7.63 -5.24 2.25
CA ALA A 172 -6.46 -4.38 2.19
C ALA A 172 -6.68 -3.25 1.19
N GLY A 173 -6.17 -2.06 1.50
CA GLY A 173 -6.07 -0.92 0.60
C GLY A 173 -4.70 -0.85 -0.08
N HIS A 174 -4.26 0.37 -0.39
CA HIS A 174 -2.99 0.68 -1.06
C HIS A 174 -1.77 0.14 -0.30
N MET A 175 -1.84 0.14 1.04
CA MET A 175 -0.77 -0.33 1.90
C MET A 175 -1.08 -1.69 2.51
N ILE A 176 -1.07 -2.71 1.64
CA ILE A 176 -1.31 -4.10 2.04
C ILE A 176 -0.57 -4.53 3.32
N PRO A 177 0.74 -4.27 3.53
CA PRO A 177 1.40 -4.68 4.76
C PRO A 177 0.87 -4.00 6.03
N SER A 178 0.32 -2.79 5.90
CA SER A 178 -0.29 -2.06 7.01
C SER A 178 -1.69 -2.58 7.30
N ASP A 179 -2.49 -2.83 6.27
CA ASP A 179 -3.89 -3.26 6.42
C ASP A 179 -4.02 -4.77 6.72
N GLN A 180 -3.16 -5.59 6.10
CA GLN A 180 -3.19 -7.05 6.12
C GLN A 180 -1.78 -7.63 6.29
N GLY A 181 -1.06 -7.20 7.32
CA GLY A 181 0.32 -7.62 7.61
C GLY A 181 0.57 -9.14 7.59
N PRO A 182 -0.25 -9.97 8.27
CA PRO A 182 -0.10 -11.42 8.23
C PRO A 182 -0.21 -11.99 6.81
N MET A 183 -1.18 -11.51 6.02
CA MET A 183 -1.37 -11.96 4.65
C MET A 183 -0.24 -11.49 3.73
N ALA A 184 0.24 -10.26 3.92
CA ALA A 184 1.39 -9.71 3.22
C ALA A 184 2.66 -10.56 3.46
N LEU A 185 2.89 -10.99 4.71
CA LEU A 185 4.01 -11.85 5.08
C LEU A 185 3.90 -13.23 4.41
N GLN A 186 2.71 -13.84 4.42
CA GLN A 186 2.49 -15.12 3.75
C GLN A 186 2.70 -15.01 2.23
N MET A 187 2.18 -13.96 1.58
CA MET A 187 2.45 -13.68 0.17
C MET A 187 3.96 -13.59 -0.09
N MET A 188 4.70 -12.83 0.73
CA MET A 188 6.16 -12.70 0.59
C MET A 188 6.90 -14.04 0.74
N LYS A 189 6.49 -14.88 1.71
CA LYS A 189 7.03 -16.23 1.86
C LYS A 189 6.79 -17.09 0.62
N MET A 190 5.58 -17.02 0.03
CA MET A 190 5.26 -17.74 -1.20
C MET A 190 6.12 -17.27 -2.39
N ILE A 191 6.28 -15.95 -2.57
CA ILE A 191 7.09 -15.38 -3.66
C ILE A 191 8.56 -15.79 -3.52
N THR A 192 9.10 -15.72 -2.29
CA THR A 192 10.49 -16.05 -1.99
C THR A 192 10.76 -17.53 -1.74
N ARG A 193 9.71 -18.38 -1.86
CA ARG A 193 9.77 -19.83 -1.64
C ARG A 193 10.28 -20.23 -0.26
N GLN A 194 9.94 -19.45 0.77
CA GLN A 194 10.21 -19.73 2.18
C GLN A 194 9.05 -20.47 2.84
N VAL A 195 8.46 -21.42 2.11
CA VAL A 195 7.28 -22.18 2.55
C VAL A 195 7.73 -23.41 3.33
#